data_AF-A0A8J4Y8E7-F1
#
_entry.id   AF-A0A8J4Y8E7-F1
#
_cell.length_a   1.000
_cell.length_b   1.000
_cell.length_c   1.000
_cell.angle_alpha   90.00
_cell.angle_beta   90.00
_cell.angle_gamma   90.00
#
_symmetry.space_group_name_H-M   'P 1'
#
loop_
_entity.id
_entity.type
_entity.pdbx_description
1 polymer ?
#
loop_
_entity_poly.entity_id
_entity_poly.type
_entity_poly.pdbx_seq_one_letter_code
_entity_poly.pdbx_strand_id
1 'polypeptide(L)'
;MEPTSPERTSVNIGDTVIKHQAIVPQLLAAYALTGCDTVDCYFGIGKIKAEKVLKVRGYKLDSIGKPEAQHEAIIREATQFIAACYGEKVGPNDSMSDIRYRHWISSMGRKSAASVHQLKTLPPTSEAFVENVKRAHFQACIWRSALTDEAPDMDPLENGWVSDDDFGVLMPVTLPPQTEIAPAAVMKLIQCGCSSETPCSTERCGCVAGQMSCSAFCRCRAEIRTCRNRWTLLKQRIEDANDSDEDESNDEDDSDD
;
A
#
# COMPACT_ATOMS: atom_id res chain seq x y z
N MET A 1 17.34 -13.95 49.28
CA MET A 1 18.06 -13.27 48.18
C MET A 1 16.99 -12.68 47.28
N GLU A 2 16.77 -11.38 47.39
CA GLU A 2 15.91 -10.69 46.42
C GLU A 2 16.62 -10.69 45.05
N PRO A 3 15.90 -11.00 43.96
CA PRO A 3 16.49 -10.93 42.64
C PRO A 3 16.82 -9.47 42.32
N THR A 4 18.09 -9.17 42.08
CA THR A 4 18.53 -7.88 41.54
C THR A 4 17.85 -7.66 40.19
N SER A 5 17.01 -6.63 40.12
CA SER A 5 16.42 -6.17 38.86
C SER A 5 17.56 -5.96 37.85
N PRO A 6 17.42 -6.43 36.59
CA PRO A 6 18.42 -6.15 35.57
C PRO A 6 18.63 -4.63 35.45
N GLU A 7 19.89 -4.21 35.41
CA GLU A 7 20.26 -2.81 35.23
C GLU A 7 19.53 -2.24 34.01
N ARG A 8 18.77 -1.16 34.23
CA ARG A 8 18.10 -0.46 33.13
C ARG A 8 19.19 0.08 32.20
N THR A 9 19.20 -0.40 30.96
CA THR A 9 20.03 0.19 29.91
C THR A 9 19.58 1.64 29.70
N SER A 10 20.44 2.60 30.04
CA SER A 10 20.22 4.01 29.72
C SER A 10 20.78 4.30 28.32
N VAL A 11 19.97 4.95 27.49
CA VAL A 11 20.40 5.40 26.16
C VAL A 11 20.65 6.90 26.24
N ASN A 12 21.89 7.32 26.02
CA ASN A 12 22.21 8.73 25.87
C ASN A 12 21.86 9.17 24.43
N ILE A 13 20.81 10.00 24.32
CA ILE A 13 20.33 10.54 23.05
C ILE A 13 21.40 11.43 22.41
N GLY A 14 22.11 12.25 23.21
CA GLY A 14 23.18 13.14 22.73
C GLY A 14 24.32 12.36 22.08
N ASP A 15 24.81 11.31 22.74
CA ASP A 15 25.87 10.45 22.19
C ASP A 15 25.40 9.74 20.92
N THR A 16 24.13 9.33 20.86
CA THR A 16 23.53 8.72 19.67
C THR A 16 23.46 9.71 18.51
N VAL A 17 23.05 10.96 18.77
CA VAL A 17 23.03 12.04 17.76
C VAL A 17 24.44 12.30 17.22
N ILE A 18 25.44 12.40 18.09
CA ILE A 18 26.85 12.59 17.68
C ILE A 18 27.32 11.41 16.81
N LYS A 19 27.08 10.18 17.26
CA LYS A 19 27.50 8.97 16.54
C LYS A 19 26.83 8.83 15.16
N HIS A 20 25.62 9.34 14.99
CA HIS A 20 24.84 9.21 13.76
C HIS A 20 24.65 10.54 13.02
N GLN A 21 25.43 11.58 13.34
CA GLN A 21 25.24 12.95 12.86
C GLN A 21 25.10 13.05 11.34
N ALA A 22 25.86 12.25 10.58
CA ALA A 22 25.85 12.25 9.12
C ALA A 22 24.50 11.88 8.49
N ILE A 23 23.66 11.10 9.19
CA ILE A 23 22.35 10.67 8.68
C ILE A 23 21.17 11.43 9.30
N VAL A 24 21.41 12.25 10.33
CA VAL A 24 20.38 13.01 11.03
C VAL A 24 19.48 13.81 10.07
N PRO A 25 20.00 14.53 9.05
CA PRO A 25 19.14 15.30 8.15
C PRO A 25 18.11 14.46 7.38
N GLN A 26 18.42 13.17 7.16
CA GLN A 26 17.63 12.23 6.38
C GLN A 26 16.84 11.26 7.26
N LEU A 27 17.05 11.30 8.57
CA LEU A 27 16.55 10.29 9.49
C LEU A 27 15.02 10.28 9.56
N LEU A 28 14.38 11.46 9.65
CA LEU A 28 12.92 11.57 9.70
C LEU A 28 12.26 11.00 8.44
N ALA A 29 12.75 11.40 7.27
CA ALA A 29 12.24 10.93 5.98
C ALA A 29 12.43 9.41 5.82
N ALA A 30 13.62 8.90 6.12
CA ALA A 30 13.89 7.45 6.06
C ALA A 30 13.06 6.66 7.09
N TYR A 31 12.83 7.24 8.27
CA TYR A 31 11.99 6.62 9.28
C TYR A 31 10.53 6.55 8.83
N ALA A 32 9.96 7.63 8.28
CA ALA A 32 8.62 7.61 7.69
C ALA A 32 8.53 6.57 6.56
N LEU A 33 9.42 6.65 5.57
CA LEU A 33 9.40 5.75 4.41
C LEU A 33 9.53 4.27 4.76
N THR A 34 10.23 3.91 5.82
CA THR A 34 10.41 2.50 6.20
C THR A 34 9.33 1.97 7.15
N GLY A 35 8.27 2.75 7.37
CA GLY A 35 7.07 2.38 8.10
C GLY A 35 7.05 2.87 9.55
N CYS A 36 5.92 3.43 9.96
CA CYS A 36 5.60 3.86 11.32
C CYS A 36 4.10 3.59 11.57
N ASP A 37 3.51 4.15 12.61
CA ASP A 37 2.10 3.86 12.96
C ASP A 37 1.10 4.27 11.86
N THR A 38 1.47 5.22 11.01
CA THR A 38 0.62 5.79 9.94
C THR A 38 1.10 5.46 8.52
N VAL A 39 2.22 4.72 8.39
CA VAL A 39 2.87 4.44 7.10
C VAL A 39 3.23 2.97 7.04
N ASP A 40 2.90 2.31 5.94
CA ASP A 40 3.14 0.87 5.80
C ASP A 40 4.63 0.56 5.76
N CYS A 41 5.00 -0.56 6.40
CA CYS A 41 6.36 -1.09 6.30
C CYS A 41 6.53 -1.99 5.07
N TYR A 42 7.73 -2.01 4.52
CA TYR A 42 8.10 -2.95 3.48
C TYR A 42 8.67 -4.23 4.08
N PHE A 43 8.18 -5.39 3.64
CA PHE A 43 8.63 -6.67 4.17
C PHE A 43 10.16 -6.83 4.03
N GLY A 44 10.83 -7.15 5.13
CA GLY A 44 12.28 -7.34 5.14
C GLY A 44 13.11 -6.05 5.07
N ILE A 45 12.49 -4.87 5.17
CA ILE A 45 13.17 -3.57 5.31
C ILE A 45 12.85 -3.01 6.69
N GLY A 46 13.83 -3.11 7.59
CA GLY A 46 13.76 -2.50 8.93
C GLY A 46 14.70 -1.30 9.09
N LYS A 47 14.60 -0.61 10.22
CA LYS A 47 15.37 0.61 10.52
C LYS A 47 16.89 0.43 10.44
N ILE A 48 17.40 -0.74 10.87
CA ILE A 48 18.83 -1.07 10.75
C ILE A 48 19.28 -1.10 9.29
N LYS A 49 18.43 -1.61 8.38
CA LYS A 49 18.76 -1.66 6.95
C LYS A 49 18.72 -0.26 6.34
N ALA A 50 17.69 0.52 6.66
CA ALA A 50 17.57 1.93 6.26
C ALA A 50 18.79 2.75 6.70
N GLU A 51 19.21 2.61 7.96
CA GLU A 51 20.38 3.28 8.52
C GLU A 51 21.66 2.92 7.76
N LYS A 52 21.87 1.62 7.47
CA LYS A 52 23.02 1.17 6.66
C LYS A 52 23.00 1.78 5.27
N VAL A 53 21.84 1.82 4.62
CA VAL A 53 21.69 2.41 3.28
C VAL A 53 22.01 3.90 3.30
N LEU A 54 21.51 4.67 4.28
CA LEU A 54 21.84 6.09 4.45
C LEU A 54 23.35 6.29 4.65
N LYS A 55 23.97 5.53 5.55
CA LYS A 55 25.41 5.67 5.88
C LYS A 55 26.32 5.32 4.72
N VAL A 56 26.02 4.25 3.99
CA VAL A 56 26.92 3.71 2.95
C VAL A 56 26.71 4.41 1.61
N ARG A 57 25.47 4.77 1.26
CA ARG A 57 25.13 5.27 -0.09
C ARG A 57 24.80 6.75 -0.14
N GLY A 58 24.62 7.43 1.00
CA GLY A 58 24.47 8.89 1.06
C GLY A 58 23.24 9.42 0.33
N TYR A 59 22.14 8.65 0.29
CA TYR A 59 20.89 9.12 -0.33
C TYR A 59 20.39 10.39 0.35
N LYS A 60 19.99 11.36 -0.47
CA LYS A 60 19.36 12.59 -0.03
C LYS A 60 17.85 12.46 -0.16
N LEU A 61 17.16 12.63 0.96
CA LEU A 61 15.70 12.65 1.09
C LEU A 61 15.27 14.08 1.45
N ASP A 62 15.84 15.04 0.73
CA ASP A 62 15.75 16.46 1.06
C ASP A 62 14.35 17.04 0.78
N SER A 63 13.55 16.40 -0.06
CA SER A 63 12.20 16.82 -0.43
C SER A 63 11.14 16.28 0.54
N ILE A 64 11.41 15.13 1.17
CA ILE A 64 10.41 14.45 2.01
C ILE A 64 10.25 15.16 3.36
N GLY A 65 9.01 15.51 3.68
CA GLY A 65 8.66 16.31 4.86
C GLY A 65 8.72 17.83 4.65
N LYS A 66 8.85 18.30 3.41
CA LYS A 66 8.75 19.73 3.07
C LYS A 66 7.44 20.00 2.33
N PRO A 67 6.49 20.75 2.91
CA PRO A 67 5.18 20.97 2.29
C PRO A 67 5.23 21.55 0.87
N GLU A 68 6.26 22.34 0.57
CA GLU A 68 6.47 22.97 -0.75
C GLU A 68 7.09 22.04 -1.80
N ALA A 69 7.49 20.82 -1.43
CA ALA A 69 8.17 19.90 -2.34
C ALA A 69 7.22 19.33 -3.39
N GLN A 70 7.71 19.24 -4.63
CA GLN A 70 6.94 18.66 -5.72
C GLN A 70 6.82 17.13 -5.58
N HIS A 71 5.65 16.59 -5.92
CA HIS A 71 5.34 15.16 -5.84
C HIS A 71 6.35 14.30 -6.60
N GLU A 72 6.82 14.73 -7.77
CA GLU A 72 7.80 14.01 -8.56
C GLU A 72 9.16 13.91 -7.86
N ALA A 73 9.56 14.95 -7.12
CA ALA A 73 10.82 14.96 -6.39
C ALA A 73 10.78 14.00 -5.20
N ILE A 74 9.69 14.02 -4.41
CA ILE A 74 9.52 13.11 -3.27
C ILE A 74 9.43 11.65 -3.73
N ILE A 75 8.70 11.35 -4.81
CA ILE A 75 8.59 9.99 -5.36
C ILE A 75 9.94 9.52 -5.89
N ARG A 76 10.69 10.38 -6.58
CA ARG A 76 12.02 10.04 -7.10
C ARG A 76 13.01 9.73 -5.98
N GLU A 77 13.10 10.56 -4.96
CA GLU A 77 13.99 10.35 -3.79
C GLU A 77 13.62 9.06 -3.06
N ALA A 78 12.32 8.86 -2.79
CA ALA A 78 11.82 7.65 -2.15
C ALA A 78 12.13 6.39 -2.98
N THR A 79 11.93 6.44 -4.30
CA THR A 79 12.19 5.32 -5.22
C THR A 79 13.65 4.91 -5.15
N GLN A 80 14.57 5.87 -5.23
CA GLN A 80 16.01 5.62 -5.14
C GLN A 80 16.40 4.96 -3.80
N PHE A 81 15.87 5.47 -2.69
CA PHE A 81 16.18 4.99 -1.36
C PHE A 81 15.59 3.60 -1.08
N ILE A 82 14.32 3.36 -1.42
CA ILE A 82 13.65 2.08 -1.17
C ILE A 82 14.19 0.99 -2.10
N ALA A 83 14.47 1.29 -3.37
CA ALA A 83 15.15 0.36 -4.27
C ALA A 83 16.49 -0.10 -3.70
N ALA A 84 17.29 0.83 -3.14
CA ALA A 84 18.54 0.51 -2.50
C ALA A 84 18.39 -0.39 -1.27
N CYS A 85 17.28 -0.24 -0.51
CA CYS A 85 16.93 -1.11 0.60
C CYS A 85 16.55 -2.53 0.13
N TYR A 86 16.07 -2.70 -1.11
CA TYR A 86 15.95 -4.01 -1.77
C TYR A 86 17.27 -4.53 -2.38
N GLY A 87 18.36 -3.76 -2.28
CA GLY A 87 19.65 -4.08 -2.90
C GLY A 87 19.68 -3.81 -4.40
N GLU A 88 18.64 -3.18 -4.94
CA GLU A 88 18.50 -2.87 -6.34
C GLU A 88 19.16 -1.52 -6.69
N LYS A 89 19.50 -1.37 -7.98
CA LYS A 89 19.87 -0.08 -8.57
C LYS A 89 18.64 0.52 -9.25
N VAL A 90 18.66 1.83 -9.48
CA VAL A 90 17.60 2.55 -10.20
C VAL A 90 18.18 3.06 -11.50
N GLY A 91 17.59 2.65 -12.62
CA GLY A 91 17.91 3.15 -13.95
C GLY A 91 17.27 4.52 -14.23
N PRO A 92 17.60 5.15 -15.37
CA PRO A 92 16.90 6.34 -15.83
C PRO A 92 15.42 6.05 -16.02
N ASN A 93 14.55 6.81 -15.33
CA ASN A 93 13.09 6.67 -15.39
C ASN A 93 12.53 5.33 -14.89
N ASP A 94 13.31 4.54 -14.14
CA ASP A 94 12.79 3.32 -13.50
C ASP A 94 11.65 3.68 -12.53
N SER A 95 10.50 3.06 -12.72
CA SER A 95 9.42 3.04 -11.75
C SER A 95 9.63 1.96 -10.70
N MET A 96 8.88 2.00 -9.59
CA MET A 96 8.95 0.93 -8.58
C MET A 96 8.48 -0.42 -9.15
N SER A 97 7.54 -0.44 -10.10
CA SER A 97 7.13 -1.64 -10.83
C SER A 97 8.26 -2.23 -11.70
N ASP A 98 9.11 -1.39 -12.31
CA ASP A 98 10.28 -1.87 -13.07
C ASP A 98 11.31 -2.51 -12.13
N ILE A 99 11.57 -1.86 -10.99
CA ILE A 99 12.43 -2.38 -9.93
C ILE A 99 11.85 -3.71 -9.39
N ARG A 100 10.53 -3.78 -9.16
CA ARG A 100 9.82 -4.98 -8.71
C ARG A 100 10.01 -6.13 -9.69
N TYR A 101 9.82 -5.90 -10.98
CA TYR A 101 9.97 -6.92 -12.01
C TYR A 101 11.40 -7.45 -12.09
N ARG A 102 12.39 -6.55 -12.10
CA ARG A 102 13.81 -6.92 -12.09
C ARG A 102 14.20 -7.68 -10.83
N HIS A 103 13.71 -7.26 -9.67
CA HIS A 103 13.94 -7.96 -8.40
C HIS A 103 13.33 -9.37 -8.42
N TRP A 104 12.15 -9.52 -9.01
CA TRP A 104 11.51 -10.82 -9.19
C TRP A 104 12.34 -11.74 -10.10
N ILE A 105 12.80 -11.25 -11.27
CA ILE A 105 13.67 -12.03 -12.18
C ILE A 105 14.93 -12.51 -11.44
N SER A 106 15.62 -11.60 -10.75
CA SER A 106 16.87 -11.94 -10.05
C SER A 106 16.65 -12.94 -8.91
N SER A 107 15.47 -12.91 -8.28
CA SER A 107 15.10 -13.80 -7.19
C SER A 107 14.60 -15.16 -7.66
N MET A 108 13.92 -15.23 -8.81
CA MET A 108 13.41 -16.48 -9.40
C MET A 108 14.48 -17.23 -10.19
N GLY A 109 15.41 -16.53 -10.85
CA GLY A 109 16.52 -17.18 -11.57
C GLY A 109 17.44 -18.02 -10.68
N ARG A 110 17.32 -17.90 -9.35
CA ARG A 110 18.07 -18.67 -8.35
C ARG A 110 17.27 -19.83 -7.74
N LYS A 111 16.02 -20.02 -8.14
CA LYS A 111 15.08 -21.00 -7.57
C LYS A 111 14.61 -21.97 -8.64
N SER A 112 14.23 -23.18 -8.23
CA SER A 112 13.60 -24.12 -9.18
C SER A 112 12.23 -23.59 -9.63
N ALA A 113 11.80 -24.01 -10.83
CA ALA A 113 10.50 -23.62 -11.39
C ALA A 113 9.29 -23.99 -10.50
N ALA A 114 9.46 -24.92 -9.55
CA ALA A 114 8.43 -25.31 -8.61
C ALA A 114 8.36 -24.42 -7.35
N SER A 115 9.29 -23.48 -7.17
CA SER A 115 9.32 -22.61 -6.00
C SER A 115 8.35 -21.46 -6.14
N VAL A 116 7.33 -21.40 -5.28
CA VAL A 116 6.43 -20.25 -5.19
C VAL A 116 7.18 -19.08 -4.55
N HIS A 117 7.30 -17.97 -5.28
CA HIS A 117 7.86 -16.74 -4.73
C HIS A 117 6.87 -16.10 -3.75
N GLN A 118 7.33 -15.72 -2.57
CA GLN A 118 6.49 -15.01 -1.61
C GLN A 118 6.32 -13.57 -2.11
N LEU A 119 5.13 -13.21 -2.61
CA LEU A 119 4.90 -11.88 -3.21
C LEU A 119 5.25 -10.71 -2.30
N LYS A 120 5.13 -10.89 -0.98
CA LYS A 120 5.53 -9.89 0.02
C LYS A 120 7.02 -9.54 -0.01
N THR A 121 7.91 -10.42 -0.49
CA THR A 121 9.35 -10.13 -0.55
C THR A 121 9.74 -9.21 -1.71
N LEU A 122 8.83 -8.96 -2.64
CA LEU A 122 9.06 -8.07 -3.77
C LEU A 122 8.86 -6.60 -3.36
N PRO A 123 9.55 -5.65 -4.01
CA PRO A 123 9.19 -4.23 -3.96
C PRO A 123 7.70 -4.03 -4.31
N PRO A 124 6.98 -3.04 -3.75
CA PRO A 124 5.57 -2.79 -4.07
C PRO A 124 5.36 -2.45 -5.56
N THR A 125 4.11 -2.40 -6.03
CA THR A 125 3.81 -1.79 -7.33
C THR A 125 3.98 -0.27 -7.25
N SER A 126 4.19 0.40 -8.39
CA SER A 126 4.32 1.87 -8.44
C SER A 126 3.14 2.58 -7.81
N GLU A 127 1.93 2.09 -8.01
CA GLU A 127 0.68 2.67 -7.53
C GLU A 127 0.59 2.61 -6.01
N ALA A 128 0.78 1.41 -5.42
CA ALA A 128 0.80 1.25 -3.96
C ALA A 128 1.99 2.00 -3.32
N PHE A 129 3.13 2.04 -4.02
CA PHE A 129 4.31 2.74 -3.55
C PHE A 129 4.08 4.25 -3.44
N VAL A 130 3.50 4.87 -4.47
CA VAL A 130 3.24 6.31 -4.51
C VAL A 130 2.32 6.72 -3.35
N GLU A 131 1.23 5.99 -3.12
CA GLU A 131 0.31 6.29 -2.01
C GLU A 131 0.98 6.15 -0.63
N ASN A 132 1.82 5.14 -0.44
CA ASN A 132 2.60 5.01 0.80
C ASN A 132 3.66 6.12 0.95
N VAL A 133 4.28 6.58 -0.14
CA VAL A 133 5.25 7.70 -0.14
C VAL A 133 4.56 9.01 0.21
N LYS A 134 3.35 9.26 -0.31
CA LYS A 134 2.53 10.42 0.07
C LYS A 134 2.23 10.44 1.56
N ARG A 135 1.80 9.30 2.13
CA ARG A 135 1.60 9.18 3.59
C ARG A 135 2.89 9.43 4.37
N ALA A 136 4.01 8.87 3.92
CA ALA A 136 5.31 9.10 4.53
C ALA A 136 5.74 10.56 4.49
N HIS A 137 5.47 11.25 3.38
CA HIS A 137 5.72 12.67 3.21
C HIS A 137 4.89 13.50 4.19
N PHE A 138 3.57 13.27 4.26
CA PHE A 138 2.68 13.95 5.20
C PHE A 138 3.08 13.72 6.66
N GLN A 139 3.38 12.48 7.03
CA GLN A 139 3.83 12.17 8.38
C GLN A 139 5.15 12.87 8.73
N ALA A 140 6.09 12.97 7.78
CA ALA A 140 7.34 13.68 7.97
C ALA A 140 7.15 15.21 8.08
N CYS A 141 6.19 15.79 7.35
CA CYS A 141 5.80 17.21 7.49
C CYS A 141 5.31 17.47 8.92
N ILE A 142 4.40 16.63 9.44
CA ILE A 142 3.89 16.74 10.82
C ILE A 142 5.04 16.73 11.83
N TRP A 143 5.98 15.80 11.71
CA TRP A 143 7.12 15.72 12.63
C TRP A 143 8.07 16.93 12.52
N ARG A 144 8.22 17.52 11.33
CA ARG A 144 9.04 18.72 11.15
C ARG A 144 8.37 19.97 11.73
N SER A 145 7.05 19.99 11.81
CA SER A 145 6.25 21.00 12.51
C SER A 145 6.16 20.78 14.03
N ALA A 146 6.86 19.80 14.60
CA ALA A 146 6.74 19.50 16.05
C ALA A 146 7.19 20.64 16.99
N LEU A 147 7.91 21.64 16.46
CA LEU A 147 8.34 22.83 17.20
C LEU A 147 7.51 24.08 16.86
N THR A 148 6.48 23.94 16.02
CA THR A 148 5.56 25.02 15.65
C THR A 148 4.18 24.74 16.25
N ASP A 149 3.43 25.80 16.56
CA ASP A 149 2.06 25.67 17.08
C ASP A 149 1.05 25.30 15.98
N GLU A 150 1.42 25.49 14.71
CA GLU A 150 0.60 25.21 13.55
C GLU A 150 0.96 23.84 12.94
N ALA A 151 -0.08 23.09 12.56
CA ALA A 151 0.05 21.89 11.75
C ALA A 151 0.57 22.26 10.34
N PRO A 152 1.22 21.33 9.62
CA PRO A 152 1.59 21.59 8.23
C PRO A 152 0.33 21.86 7.40
N ASP A 153 0.39 22.86 6.52
CA ASP A 153 -0.65 23.18 5.55
C ASP A 153 -0.64 22.13 4.42
N MET A 154 -1.17 20.94 4.72
CA MET A 154 -1.32 19.85 3.76
C MET A 154 -2.63 19.10 4.00
N ASP A 155 -3.33 18.81 2.91
CA ASP A 155 -4.54 18.00 2.94
C ASP A 155 -4.18 16.50 3.01
N PRO A 156 -4.61 15.76 4.05
CA PRO A 156 -4.43 14.31 4.09
C PRO A 156 -5.06 13.59 2.89
N LEU A 157 -6.16 14.09 2.31
CA LEU A 157 -6.85 13.47 1.18
C LEU A 157 -6.03 13.52 -0.11
N GLU A 158 -5.14 14.51 -0.26
CA GLU A 158 -4.15 14.56 -1.34
C GLU A 158 -2.90 13.72 -1.04
N ASN A 159 -2.75 13.27 0.21
CA ASN A 159 -1.56 12.62 0.74
C ASN A 159 -1.75 11.14 1.11
N GLY A 160 -2.57 10.43 0.35
CA GLY A 160 -2.73 8.98 0.44
C GLY A 160 -3.65 8.49 1.55
N TRP A 161 -4.59 9.35 1.94
CA TRP A 161 -5.72 9.04 2.82
C TRP A 161 -7.05 9.28 2.10
N VAL A 162 -8.10 8.62 2.58
CA VAL A 162 -9.49 8.83 2.16
C VAL A 162 -10.36 8.97 3.41
N SER A 163 -11.40 9.81 3.34
CA SER A 163 -12.41 9.90 4.40
C SER A 163 -13.31 8.68 4.38
N ASP A 164 -13.50 8.07 5.54
CA ASP A 164 -14.60 7.15 5.79
C ASP A 164 -15.69 7.92 6.55
N ASP A 165 -16.68 8.42 5.80
CA ASP A 165 -17.72 9.30 6.32
C ASP A 165 -18.65 8.58 7.32
N ASP A 166 -18.75 7.25 7.23
CA ASP A 166 -19.56 6.45 8.15
C ASP A 166 -18.96 6.42 9.56
N PHE A 167 -17.63 6.42 9.65
CA PHE A 167 -16.89 6.34 10.91
C PHE A 167 -16.20 7.65 11.31
N GLY A 168 -16.16 8.65 10.43
CA GLY A 168 -15.48 9.92 10.65
C GLY A 168 -13.96 9.75 10.84
N VAL A 169 -13.36 8.78 10.15
CA VAL A 169 -11.93 8.46 10.25
C VAL A 169 -11.24 8.53 8.89
N LEU A 170 -9.93 8.75 8.90
CA LEU A 170 -9.11 8.64 7.70
C LEU A 170 -8.62 7.21 7.53
N MET A 171 -8.82 6.65 6.34
CA MET A 171 -8.34 5.34 5.94
C MET A 171 -7.20 5.47 4.93
N PRO A 172 -6.13 4.65 5.01
CA PRO A 172 -5.04 4.74 4.06
C PRO A 172 -5.46 4.23 2.68
N VAL A 173 -5.14 5.00 1.64
CA VAL A 173 -5.32 4.56 0.25
C VAL A 173 -4.25 3.52 -0.07
N THR A 174 -4.66 2.26 -0.24
CA THR A 174 -3.72 1.16 -0.54
C THR A 174 -3.34 1.11 -2.02
N LEU A 175 -4.30 1.42 -2.89
CA LEU A 175 -4.16 1.59 -4.33
C LEU A 175 -5.10 2.73 -4.78
N PRO A 176 -4.74 3.49 -5.83
CA PRO A 176 -5.67 4.42 -6.45
C PRO A 176 -6.97 3.72 -6.88
N PRO A 177 -8.15 4.39 -6.81
CA PRO A 177 -9.45 3.75 -7.05
C PRO A 177 -9.60 3.02 -8.39
N GLN A 178 -8.89 3.46 -9.43
CA GLN A 178 -8.97 2.88 -10.78
C GLN A 178 -7.89 1.82 -11.06
N THR A 179 -7.10 1.42 -10.06
CA THR A 179 -6.04 0.43 -10.25
C THR A 179 -6.60 -0.99 -10.11
N GLU A 180 -6.50 -1.79 -11.18
CA GLU A 180 -6.85 -3.21 -11.13
C GLU A 180 -5.87 -3.98 -10.22
N ILE A 181 -6.41 -4.74 -9.26
CA ILE A 181 -5.62 -5.53 -8.30
C ILE A 181 -4.81 -6.65 -8.98
N ALA A 182 -5.36 -7.21 -10.06
CA ALA A 182 -4.70 -8.21 -10.90
C ALA A 182 -5.34 -8.22 -12.30
N PRO A 183 -4.62 -8.72 -13.33
CA PRO A 183 -5.19 -8.84 -14.66
C PRO A 183 -6.49 -9.64 -14.65
N ALA A 184 -7.49 -9.20 -15.43
CA ALA A 184 -8.80 -9.85 -15.50
C ALA A 184 -8.72 -11.37 -15.76
N ALA A 185 -7.74 -11.81 -16.57
CA ALA A 185 -7.50 -13.24 -16.81
C ALA A 185 -7.12 -14.01 -15.54
N VAL A 186 -6.31 -13.42 -14.65
CA VAL A 186 -5.93 -14.01 -13.36
C VAL A 186 -7.10 -13.98 -12.39
N MET A 187 -7.86 -12.88 -12.35
CA MET A 187 -9.07 -12.76 -11.53
C MET A 187 -10.09 -13.87 -11.86
N LYS A 188 -10.21 -14.24 -13.15
CA LYS A 188 -11.07 -15.35 -13.59
C LYS A 188 -10.60 -16.74 -13.12
N LEU A 189 -9.34 -16.90 -12.74
CA LEU A 189 -8.81 -18.17 -12.21
C LEU A 189 -9.07 -18.34 -10.71
N ILE A 190 -9.46 -17.28 -10.01
CA ILE A 190 -9.74 -17.33 -8.58
C ILE A 190 -11.09 -18.04 -8.37
N GLN A 191 -11.03 -19.15 -7.65
CA GLN A 191 -12.18 -19.99 -7.35
C GLN A 191 -12.11 -20.51 -5.92
N CYS A 192 -13.25 -20.51 -5.22
CA CYS A 192 -13.37 -21.19 -3.94
C CYS A 192 -13.79 -22.66 -4.15
N GLY A 193 -13.29 -23.55 -3.30
CA GLY A 193 -13.73 -24.95 -3.22
C GLY A 193 -14.92 -25.18 -2.27
N CYS A 194 -15.63 -24.12 -1.86
CA CYS A 194 -16.67 -24.20 -0.84
C CYS A 194 -17.83 -25.11 -1.28
N SER A 195 -18.20 -26.04 -0.41
CA SER A 195 -19.23 -27.06 -0.68
C SER A 195 -20.10 -27.39 0.53
N SER A 196 -20.10 -26.54 1.56
CA SER A 196 -21.03 -26.67 2.68
C SER A 196 -22.46 -26.38 2.22
N GLU A 197 -23.45 -26.72 3.05
CA GLU A 197 -24.86 -26.36 2.81
C GLU A 197 -25.08 -24.84 2.74
N THR A 198 -24.25 -24.07 3.46
CA THR A 198 -24.17 -22.61 3.39
C THR A 198 -22.78 -22.18 2.89
N PRO A 199 -22.48 -22.35 1.60
CA PRO A 199 -21.15 -22.08 1.08
C PRO A 199 -20.84 -20.58 1.14
N CYS A 200 -19.57 -20.26 1.40
CA CYS A 200 -19.06 -18.88 1.44
C CYS A 200 -19.67 -17.99 2.54
N SER A 201 -20.24 -18.57 3.60
CA SER A 201 -20.80 -17.83 4.75
C SER A 201 -19.77 -17.33 5.76
N THR A 202 -18.50 -17.72 5.62
CA THR A 202 -17.42 -17.39 6.55
C THR A 202 -16.13 -17.04 5.81
N GLU A 203 -15.17 -16.45 6.54
CA GLU A 203 -13.81 -16.16 6.10
C GLU A 203 -12.97 -17.42 5.75
N ARG A 204 -13.53 -18.63 5.90
CA ARG A 204 -12.89 -19.86 5.37
C ARG A 204 -12.96 -19.94 3.84
N CYS A 205 -13.87 -19.20 3.22
CA CYS A 205 -13.91 -19.08 1.78
C CYS A 205 -12.78 -18.17 1.31
N GLY A 206 -11.89 -18.67 0.44
CA GLY A 206 -10.80 -17.87 -0.11
C GLY A 206 -11.27 -16.61 -0.85
N CYS A 207 -12.45 -16.62 -1.49
CA CYS A 207 -13.02 -15.43 -2.11
C CYS A 207 -13.48 -14.41 -1.05
N VAL A 208 -14.10 -14.85 0.05
CA VAL A 208 -14.54 -13.94 1.13
C VAL A 208 -13.35 -13.31 1.83
N ALA A 209 -12.35 -14.14 2.18
CA ALA A 209 -11.10 -13.69 2.81
C ALA A 209 -10.29 -12.75 1.89
N GLY A 210 -10.32 -13.01 0.59
CA GLY A 210 -9.71 -12.15 -0.41
C GLY A 210 -10.54 -10.91 -0.75
N GLN A 211 -11.67 -10.69 -0.09
CA GLN A 211 -12.59 -9.58 -0.34
C GLN A 211 -13.09 -9.47 -1.80
N MET A 212 -13.30 -10.61 -2.45
CA MET A 212 -13.69 -10.71 -3.85
C MET A 212 -15.03 -11.43 -4.01
N SER A 213 -15.80 -11.04 -5.03
CA SER A 213 -16.96 -11.81 -5.47
C SER A 213 -16.54 -13.21 -5.94
N CYS A 214 -17.28 -14.24 -5.57
CA CYS A 214 -17.19 -15.55 -6.21
C CYS A 214 -17.48 -15.42 -7.72
N SER A 215 -16.80 -16.25 -8.52
CA SER A 215 -17.01 -16.37 -9.97
C SER A 215 -17.80 -17.63 -10.31
N ALA A 216 -18.25 -17.75 -11.56
CA ALA A 216 -18.88 -18.98 -12.07
C ALA A 216 -17.97 -20.21 -11.99
N PHE A 217 -16.65 -20.02 -11.85
CA PHE A 217 -15.67 -21.10 -11.67
C PHE A 217 -15.56 -21.56 -10.21
N CYS A 218 -16.08 -20.81 -9.24
CA CYS A 218 -16.19 -21.29 -7.85
C CYS A 218 -17.07 -22.54 -7.77
N ARG A 219 -16.82 -23.41 -6.78
CA ARG A 219 -17.70 -24.55 -6.50
C ARG A 219 -19.12 -24.14 -6.10
N CYS A 220 -19.28 -22.97 -5.48
CA CYS A 220 -20.58 -22.34 -5.21
C CYS A 220 -21.21 -21.66 -6.43
N ARG A 221 -20.50 -21.62 -7.57
CA ARG A 221 -20.92 -21.04 -8.86
C ARG A 221 -21.38 -19.59 -8.84
N ALA A 222 -21.11 -18.85 -7.77
CA ALA A 222 -21.64 -17.51 -7.53
C ALA A 222 -23.18 -17.43 -7.64
N GLU A 223 -23.87 -18.55 -7.41
CA GLU A 223 -25.33 -18.63 -7.58
C GLU A 223 -26.04 -17.96 -6.40
N ILE A 224 -26.93 -17.01 -6.69
CA ILE A 224 -27.59 -16.11 -5.71
C ILE A 224 -28.23 -16.87 -4.54
N ARG A 225 -28.87 -18.00 -4.85
CA ARG A 225 -29.65 -18.78 -3.86
C ARG A 225 -28.76 -19.59 -2.92
N THR A 226 -27.52 -19.88 -3.33
CA THR A 226 -26.64 -20.83 -2.64
C THR A 226 -25.39 -20.14 -2.09
N CYS A 227 -24.75 -19.26 -2.85
CA CYS A 227 -23.55 -18.52 -2.44
C CYS A 227 -23.87 -17.47 -1.39
N ARG A 228 -23.27 -17.57 -0.21
CA ARG A 228 -23.39 -16.58 0.89
C ARG A 228 -22.22 -15.59 0.94
N ASN A 229 -21.46 -15.46 -0.15
CA ASN A 229 -20.39 -14.48 -0.23
C ASN A 229 -20.96 -13.05 -0.27
N ARG A 230 -20.70 -12.25 0.76
CA ARG A 230 -21.13 -10.84 0.85
C ARG A 230 -20.73 -9.99 -0.36
N TRP A 231 -19.55 -10.23 -0.93
CA TRP A 231 -19.04 -9.47 -2.07
C TRP A 231 -19.73 -9.83 -3.39
N THR A 232 -20.17 -11.08 -3.54
CA THR A 232 -21.00 -11.50 -4.68
C THR A 232 -22.37 -10.85 -4.63
N LEU A 233 -23.00 -10.86 -3.45
CA LEU A 233 -24.32 -10.26 -3.26
C LEU A 233 -24.28 -8.73 -3.42
N LEU A 234 -23.21 -8.08 -2.95
CA LEU A 234 -23.01 -6.64 -3.15
C LEU A 234 -22.84 -6.29 -4.63
N LYS A 235 -22.00 -7.04 -5.35
CA LYS A 235 -21.77 -6.84 -6.78
C LYS A 235 -23.08 -6.90 -7.58
N GLN A 236 -23.93 -7.88 -7.29
CA GLN A 236 -25.24 -8.02 -7.95
C GLN A 236 -26.17 -6.85 -7.64
N ARG A 237 -26.24 -6.39 -6.39
CA ARG A 237 -27.07 -5.21 -6.04
C ARG A 237 -26.64 -3.95 -6.79
N ILE A 238 -25.35 -3.79 -7.03
CA ILE A 238 -24.81 -2.66 -7.80
C ILE A 238 -25.17 -2.82 -9.28
N GLU A 239 -25.03 -4.03 -9.83
CA GLU A 239 -25.43 -4.32 -11.22
C GLU A 239 -26.94 -4.11 -11.43
N ASP A 240 -27.78 -4.63 -10.53
CA ASP A 240 -29.25 -4.48 -10.57
C ASP A 240 -29.70 -3.01 -10.42
N ALA A 241 -28.96 -2.18 -9.67
CA ALA A 241 -29.26 -0.76 -9.48
C ALA A 241 -28.84 0.10 -10.69
N ASN A 242 -27.77 -0.29 -11.39
CA ASN A 242 -27.34 0.42 -12.60
C ASN A 242 -28.25 0.12 -13.80
N ASP A 243 -28.85 -1.07 -13.87
CA ASP A 243 -29.81 -1.44 -14.92
C ASP A 243 -31.16 -0.68 -14.77
N SER A 244 -31.48 -0.13 -13.59
CA SER A 244 -32.74 0.60 -13.37
C SER A 244 -32.72 2.09 -13.76
N ASP A 245 -31.56 2.63 -14.12
CA ASP A 245 -31.39 4.05 -14.44
C ASP A 245 -31.30 4.33 -15.97
N GLU A 246 -31.44 3.31 -16.83
CA GLU A 246 -31.36 3.45 -18.30
C GLU A 246 -32.72 3.62 -19.02
N ASP A 247 -33.86 3.59 -18.31
CA ASP A 247 -35.21 3.55 -18.92
C ASP A 247 -36.04 4.86 -18.82
N GLU A 248 -35.41 6.03 -18.62
CA GLU A 248 -36.11 7.33 -18.75
C GLU A 248 -35.33 8.33 -19.63
N SER A 249 -35.46 8.24 -20.96
CA SER A 249 -35.31 9.43 -21.82
C SER A 249 -36.08 9.33 -23.15
N ASN A 250 -37.10 10.19 -23.23
CA ASN A 250 -37.66 10.90 -24.38
C ASN A 250 -38.14 10.16 -25.63
N ASP A 251 -39.43 9.80 -25.63
CA ASP A 251 -40.26 9.94 -26.83
C ASP A 251 -40.99 11.31 -26.75
N GLU A 252 -40.31 12.38 -27.14
CA GLU A 252 -40.96 13.66 -27.47
C GLU A 252 -41.13 13.75 -29.00
N ASP A 253 -42.39 13.61 -29.42
CA ASP A 253 -43.06 14.15 -30.60
C ASP A 253 -42.20 14.60 -31.79
N ASP A 254 -42.12 13.74 -32.82
CA ASP A 254 -41.89 14.21 -34.19
C ASP A 254 -43.26 14.42 -34.88
N SER A 255 -43.42 15.67 -35.31
CA SER A 255 -44.50 16.28 -36.05
C SER A 255 -44.98 15.52 -37.30
N ASP A 256 -46.31 15.46 -37.49
CA ASP A 256 -46.93 15.32 -38.81
C ASP A 256 -48.05 16.36 -38.99
N ASP A 257 -47.94 17.10 -40.11
CA ASP A 257 -48.81 18.08 -40.79
C ASP A 257 -49.09 19.48 -40.17
#